data_AF-A0A7I9YHH2-F1
#
_entry.id   AF-A0A7I9YHH2-F1
#
_cell.length_a   1.000
_cell.length_b   1.000
_cell.length_c   1.000
_cell.angle_alpha   90.00
_cell.angle_beta   90.00
_cell.angle_gamma   90.00
#
_symmetry.space_group_name_H-M   'P 1'
#
loop_
_entity.id
_entity.type
_entity.pdbx_description
1 polymer ?
#
loop_
_entity_poly.entity_id
_entity_poly.type
_entity_poly.pdbx_seq_one_letter_code
_entity_poly.pdbx_strand_id
1 'polypeptide(L)'
;MSFVIVLPDVLGTAATDLASLGSTLSTANSTAAAQTTQVLAAAGDEVSAAIATLFSAHGRGYQALSAQATAFHNEFVHALTATAGSYAVAEAAAATPLQSLLDAINAPVQALTGRPLTGNGANGAPGTGQNGAPGGWLFGNGGAGGSGASGATGQNGGAGGAAGLFGNGGAGGAGGESTGALAGAGGVGGAGGAGGLLFGTGGAGGTGGTAGAASTVAAGAGGTGGAGGLFGNGGPAEPADFLEMVRLVSAGWAGLVAPPGCSVTTVAPAAPADSAPPGVAAGSAVRPGWLAPQEMAVWAGPPAPREASAALAGPAGCSAPAAPVVMAERG
;
A
#
# COMPACT_ATOMS: atom_id res chain seq x y z
N MET A 1 8.04 -12.56 -37.60
CA MET A 1 8.58 -11.44 -36.79
C MET A 1 8.82 -12.00 -35.40
N SER A 2 10.07 -12.11 -34.93
CA SER A 2 10.35 -12.46 -33.53
C SER A 2 10.20 -11.20 -32.68
N PHE A 3 9.32 -11.23 -31.69
CA PHE A 3 9.20 -10.15 -30.71
C PHE A 3 10.26 -10.36 -29.63
N VAL A 4 11.06 -9.32 -29.36
CA VAL A 4 11.99 -9.29 -28.23
C VAL A 4 11.25 -8.61 -27.08
N ILE A 5 10.99 -9.35 -26.00
CA ILE A 5 10.36 -8.82 -24.79
C ILE A 5 11.46 -8.60 -23.76
N VAL A 6 11.65 -7.35 -23.34
CA VAL A 6 12.59 -6.97 -22.29
C VAL A 6 11.82 -6.20 -21.22
N LEU A 7 12.12 -6.46 -19.95
CA LEU A 7 11.60 -5.67 -18.83
C LEU A 7 12.74 -4.77 -18.32
N PRO A 8 12.77 -3.47 -18.65
CA PRO A 8 13.84 -2.56 -18.24
C PRO A 8 14.06 -2.53 -16.72
N ASP A 9 12.99 -2.67 -15.95
CA ASP A 9 13.02 -2.67 -14.48
C ASP A 9 13.77 -3.89 -13.89
N VAL A 10 13.56 -5.07 -14.49
CA VAL A 10 14.28 -6.30 -14.09
C VAL A 10 15.77 -6.17 -14.41
N LEU A 11 16.11 -5.56 -15.56
CA LEU A 11 17.51 -5.31 -15.92
C LEU A 11 18.18 -4.28 -15.00
N GLY A 12 17.47 -3.22 -14.63
CA GLY A 12 17.97 -2.20 -13.68
C GLY A 12 18.22 -2.79 -12.28
N THR A 13 17.32 -3.66 -11.81
CA THR A 13 17.49 -4.37 -10.54
C THR A 13 18.71 -5.29 -10.59
N ALA A 14 18.82 -6.11 -11.65
CA ALA A 14 19.96 -7.01 -11.84
C ALA A 14 21.31 -6.26 -11.91
N ALA A 15 21.35 -5.09 -12.57
CA ALA A 15 22.55 -4.26 -12.62
C ALA A 15 22.97 -3.76 -11.22
N THR A 16 21.99 -3.42 -10.38
CA THR A 16 22.23 -2.99 -8.99
C THR A 16 22.76 -4.12 -8.11
N ASP A 17 22.20 -5.33 -8.27
CA ASP A 17 22.67 -6.53 -7.56
C ASP A 17 24.10 -6.89 -7.97
N LEU A 18 24.41 -6.83 -9.26
CA LEU A 18 25.75 -7.06 -9.78
C LEU A 18 26.77 -6.03 -9.29
N ALA A 19 26.38 -4.75 -9.20
CA ALA A 19 27.24 -3.71 -8.61
C ALA A 19 27.56 -4.03 -7.14
N SER A 20 26.56 -4.47 -6.37
CA SER A 20 26.71 -4.87 -4.97
C SER A 20 27.62 -6.09 -4.79
N LEU A 21 27.48 -7.09 -5.67
CA LEU A 21 28.38 -8.24 -5.75
C LEU A 21 29.82 -7.81 -6.04
N GLY A 22 30.03 -6.96 -7.05
CA GLY A 22 31.35 -6.45 -7.41
C GLY A 22 32.06 -5.75 -6.25
N SER A 23 31.32 -4.93 -5.48
CA SER A 23 31.82 -4.27 -4.27
C SER A 23 32.24 -5.27 -3.18
N THR A 24 31.39 -6.26 -2.92
CA THR A 24 31.67 -7.34 -1.96
C THR A 24 32.94 -8.11 -2.34
N LEU A 25 33.07 -8.51 -3.60
CA LEU A 25 34.23 -9.22 -4.12
C LEU A 25 35.51 -8.38 -4.05
N SER A 26 35.45 -7.09 -4.43
CA SER A 26 36.60 -6.19 -4.33
C SER A 26 37.09 -6.03 -2.90
N THR A 27 36.17 -5.92 -1.94
CA THR A 27 36.48 -5.80 -0.50
C THR A 27 37.09 -7.09 0.06
N ALA A 28 36.53 -8.25 -0.31
CA ALA A 28 37.09 -9.54 0.09
C ALA A 28 38.51 -9.73 -0.48
N ASN A 29 38.70 -9.36 -1.75
CA ASN A 29 39.98 -9.48 -2.43
C ASN A 29 41.07 -8.57 -1.83
N SER A 30 40.72 -7.34 -1.44
CA SER A 30 41.65 -6.42 -0.76
C SER A 30 41.99 -6.88 0.66
N THR A 31 41.01 -7.43 1.38
CA THR A 31 41.20 -7.93 2.76
C THR A 31 42.15 -9.14 2.80
N ALA A 32 42.06 -10.02 1.80
CA ALA A 32 42.93 -11.19 1.68
C ALA A 32 44.33 -10.89 1.09
N ALA A 33 44.57 -9.67 0.59
CA ALA A 33 45.76 -9.36 -0.21
C ALA A 33 47.07 -9.55 0.58
N ALA A 34 47.15 -9.03 1.80
CA ALA A 34 48.37 -9.15 2.61
C ALA A 34 48.67 -10.62 2.98
N GLN A 35 47.64 -11.36 3.43
CA GLN A 35 47.80 -12.75 3.86
C GLN A 35 48.21 -13.70 2.72
N THR A 36 47.87 -13.38 1.48
CA THR A 36 48.16 -14.22 0.30
C THR A 36 49.44 -13.83 -0.42
N THR A 37 49.94 -12.60 -0.25
CA THR A 37 51.13 -12.09 -0.97
C THR A 37 52.38 -11.96 -0.13
N GLN A 38 52.24 -12.08 1.20
CA GLN A 38 53.32 -11.96 2.18
C GLN A 38 53.48 -13.26 2.98
N VAL A 39 53.42 -14.40 2.29
CA VAL A 39 53.58 -15.72 2.93
C VAL A 39 55.02 -15.85 3.43
N LEU A 40 55.18 -16.12 4.72
CA LEU A 40 56.48 -16.31 5.36
C LEU A 40 56.92 -17.77 5.27
N ALA A 41 58.24 -18.00 5.20
CA ALA A 41 58.80 -19.35 5.26
C ALA A 41 58.50 -20.00 6.61
N ALA A 42 58.06 -21.26 6.61
CA ALA A 42 57.72 -21.99 7.82
C ALA A 42 58.94 -22.35 8.68
N ALA A 43 60.12 -22.47 8.04
CA ALA A 43 61.41 -22.73 8.67
C ALA A 43 62.54 -22.05 7.88
N GLY A 44 63.76 -22.09 8.43
CA GLY A 44 64.95 -21.43 7.86
C GLY A 44 65.63 -22.18 6.71
N ASP A 45 65.00 -23.22 6.17
CA ASP A 45 65.53 -24.02 5.08
C ASP A 45 65.13 -23.47 3.69
N GLU A 46 65.90 -23.84 2.68
CA GLU A 46 65.72 -23.37 1.29
C GLU A 46 64.40 -23.85 0.68
N VAL A 47 63.86 -25.00 1.10
CA VAL A 47 62.60 -25.55 0.58
C VAL A 47 61.43 -24.72 1.10
N SER A 48 61.39 -24.42 2.40
CA SER A 48 60.40 -23.53 3.01
C SER A 48 60.44 -22.12 2.40
N ALA A 49 61.64 -21.59 2.13
CA ALA A 49 61.81 -20.29 1.47
C ALA A 49 61.29 -20.29 0.02
N ALA A 50 61.58 -21.35 -0.75
CA ALA A 50 61.09 -21.50 -2.12
C ALA A 50 59.55 -21.61 -2.18
N ILE A 51 58.95 -22.38 -1.27
CA ILE A 51 57.49 -22.54 -1.18
C ILE A 51 56.81 -21.20 -0.85
N ALA A 52 57.31 -20.47 0.14
CA ALA A 52 56.79 -19.14 0.51
C ALA A 52 56.86 -18.15 -0.67
N THR A 53 57.95 -18.21 -1.44
CA THR A 53 58.13 -17.39 -2.65
C THR A 53 57.13 -17.75 -3.74
N LEU A 54 56.90 -19.05 -3.98
CA LEU A 54 55.94 -19.53 -4.98
C LEU A 54 54.52 -19.07 -4.65
N PHE A 55 54.06 -19.28 -3.41
CA PHE A 55 52.71 -18.85 -3.01
C PHE A 55 52.53 -17.34 -3.04
N SER A 56 53.54 -16.59 -2.60
CA SER A 56 53.52 -15.12 -2.67
C SER A 56 53.46 -14.62 -4.12
N ALA A 57 54.17 -15.27 -5.05
CA ALA A 57 54.10 -14.97 -6.48
C ALA A 57 52.71 -15.30 -7.07
N HIS A 58 52.13 -16.44 -6.69
CA HIS A 58 50.76 -16.81 -7.08
C HIS A 58 49.73 -15.80 -6.57
N GLY A 59 49.83 -15.38 -5.31
CA GLY A 59 48.96 -14.35 -4.73
C GLY A 59 49.02 -13.03 -5.49
N ARG A 60 50.21 -12.57 -5.90
CA ARG A 60 50.34 -11.35 -6.71
C ARG A 60 49.74 -11.52 -8.12
N GLY A 61 49.92 -12.69 -8.72
CA GLY A 61 49.31 -13.03 -10.01
C GLY A 61 47.78 -13.03 -9.94
N TYR A 62 47.22 -13.62 -8.89
CA TYR A 62 45.77 -13.57 -8.61
C TYR A 62 45.28 -12.13 -8.42
N GLN A 63 45.98 -11.30 -7.64
CA GLN A 63 45.60 -9.90 -7.45
C GLN A 63 45.58 -9.10 -8.76
N ALA A 64 46.55 -9.32 -9.64
CA ALA A 64 46.59 -8.68 -10.96
C ALA A 64 45.42 -9.11 -11.86
N LEU A 65 45.03 -10.39 -11.81
CA LEU A 65 43.88 -10.91 -12.55
C LEU A 65 42.55 -10.39 -11.98
N SER A 66 42.41 -10.35 -10.65
CA SER A 66 41.22 -9.83 -9.97
C SER A 66 40.97 -8.37 -10.34
N ALA A 67 42.02 -7.54 -10.48
CA ALA A 67 41.88 -6.16 -10.93
C ALA A 67 41.33 -6.05 -12.37
N GLN A 68 41.76 -6.94 -13.28
CA GLN A 68 41.23 -7.01 -14.65
C GLN A 68 39.77 -7.46 -14.66
N ALA A 69 39.43 -8.45 -13.82
CA ALA A 69 38.06 -8.92 -13.68
C ALA A 69 37.13 -7.83 -13.12
N THR A 70 37.59 -7.01 -12.16
CA THR A 70 36.82 -5.86 -11.66
C THR A 70 36.57 -4.82 -12.76
N ALA A 71 37.57 -4.52 -13.59
CA ALA A 71 37.40 -3.58 -14.71
C ALA A 71 36.35 -4.08 -15.72
N PHE A 72 36.43 -5.36 -16.11
CA PHE A 72 35.44 -6.00 -16.99
C PHE A 72 34.04 -6.01 -16.37
N HIS A 73 33.93 -6.35 -15.08
CA HIS A 73 32.66 -6.36 -14.36
C HIS A 73 32.00 -4.98 -14.34
N ASN A 74 32.78 -3.94 -14.10
CA ASN A 74 32.29 -2.56 -14.11
C ASN A 74 31.78 -2.15 -15.50
N GLU A 75 32.51 -2.51 -16.56
CA GLU A 75 32.08 -2.25 -17.94
C GLU A 75 30.81 -3.03 -18.30
N PHE A 76 30.71 -4.28 -17.87
CA PHE A 76 29.50 -5.10 -18.05
C PHE A 76 28.27 -4.48 -17.37
N VAL A 77 28.39 -4.08 -16.10
CA VAL A 77 27.30 -3.43 -15.36
C VAL A 77 26.91 -2.09 -16.00
N HIS A 78 27.90 -1.33 -16.48
CA HIS A 78 27.65 -0.07 -17.18
C HIS A 78 26.88 -0.30 -18.49
N ALA A 79 27.29 -1.26 -19.31
CA ALA A 79 26.60 -1.63 -20.53
C ALA A 79 25.18 -2.15 -20.27
N LEU A 80 24.98 -2.95 -19.22
CA LEU A 80 23.67 -3.45 -18.83
C LEU A 80 22.72 -2.31 -18.43
N THR A 81 23.24 -1.34 -17.67
CA THR A 81 22.47 -0.15 -17.27
C THR A 81 22.11 0.72 -18.48
N ALA A 82 23.06 0.93 -19.39
CA ALA A 82 22.86 1.70 -20.61
C ALA A 82 21.82 1.05 -21.54
N THR A 83 21.88 -0.28 -21.69
CA THR A 83 20.91 -1.02 -22.51
C THR A 83 19.51 -0.97 -21.91
N ALA A 84 19.36 -1.15 -20.59
CA ALA A 84 18.07 -0.96 -19.91
C ALA A 84 17.47 0.42 -20.18
N GLY A 85 18.29 1.48 -20.11
CA GLY A 85 17.89 2.85 -20.46
C GLY A 85 17.45 3.00 -21.93
N SER A 86 18.15 2.36 -22.86
CA SER A 86 17.80 2.41 -24.28
C SER A 86 16.44 1.77 -24.58
N TYR A 87 16.08 0.67 -23.91
CA TYR A 87 14.76 0.05 -24.03
C TYR A 87 13.66 0.95 -23.45
N ALA A 88 13.91 1.58 -22.29
CA ALA A 88 12.95 2.51 -21.70
C ALA A 88 12.70 3.74 -22.61
N VAL A 89 13.74 4.28 -23.24
CA VAL A 89 13.61 5.38 -24.21
C VAL A 89 12.88 4.94 -25.47
N ALA A 90 13.11 3.71 -25.95
CA ALA A 90 12.39 3.16 -27.09
C ALA A 90 10.88 3.05 -26.83
N GLU A 91 10.47 2.56 -25.66
CA GLU A 91 9.05 2.51 -25.25
C GLU A 91 8.44 3.92 -25.18
N ALA A 92 9.15 4.89 -24.59
CA ALA A 92 8.69 6.27 -24.54
C ALA A 92 8.52 6.86 -25.95
N ALA A 93 9.50 6.66 -26.84
CA ALA A 93 9.47 7.12 -28.22
C ALA A 93 8.36 6.45 -29.05
N ALA A 94 7.98 5.21 -28.73
CA ALA A 94 6.83 4.55 -29.34
C ALA A 94 5.49 5.12 -28.86
N ALA A 95 5.42 5.65 -27.64
CA ALA A 95 4.21 6.26 -27.07
C ALA A 95 3.98 7.72 -27.52
N THR A 96 5.03 8.50 -27.77
CA THR A 96 4.91 9.94 -28.11
C THR A 96 4.06 10.27 -29.35
N PRO A 97 4.05 9.50 -30.45
CA PRO A 97 3.22 9.80 -31.61
C PRO A 97 1.73 9.62 -31.29
N LEU A 98 1.41 8.71 -30.38
CA LEU A 98 0.04 8.41 -29.98
C LEU A 98 -0.55 9.56 -29.14
N GLN A 99 0.25 10.11 -28.22
CA GLN A 99 -0.15 11.31 -27.47
C GLN A 99 -0.34 12.52 -28.40
N SER A 100 0.58 12.72 -29.35
CA SER A 100 0.48 13.82 -30.32
C SER A 100 -0.80 13.75 -31.16
N LEU A 101 -1.21 12.53 -31.54
CA LEU A 101 -2.47 12.31 -32.26
C LEU A 101 -3.70 12.58 -31.37
N LEU A 102 -3.67 12.14 -30.11
CA LEU A 102 -4.75 12.40 -29.15
C LEU A 102 -4.92 13.90 -28.90
N ASP A 103 -3.81 14.63 -28.76
CA ASP A 103 -3.83 16.09 -28.58
C ASP A 103 -4.39 16.78 -29.84
N ALA A 104 -4.02 16.32 -31.03
CA ALA A 104 -4.57 16.85 -32.28
C ALA A 104 -6.08 16.60 -32.44
N ILE A 105 -6.58 15.44 -32.01
CA ILE A 105 -8.02 15.11 -32.00
C ILE A 105 -8.77 15.94 -30.94
N ASN A 106 -8.17 16.13 -29.77
CA ASN A 106 -8.78 16.84 -28.66
C ASN A 106 -8.75 18.37 -28.84
N ALA A 107 -7.75 18.92 -29.52
CA ALA A 107 -7.49 20.35 -29.60
C ALA A 107 -8.71 21.19 -30.06
N PRO A 108 -9.47 20.82 -31.10
CA PRO A 108 -10.65 21.58 -31.52
C PRO A 108 -11.72 21.65 -30.42
N VAL A 109 -11.98 20.53 -29.75
CA VAL A 109 -13.03 20.43 -28.71
C VAL A 109 -12.58 21.08 -27.41
N GLN A 110 -11.31 20.93 -27.05
CA GLN A 110 -10.73 21.59 -25.88
C GLN A 110 -10.68 23.12 -26.06
N ALA A 111 -10.37 23.62 -27.26
CA ALA A 111 -10.41 25.05 -27.55
C ALA A 111 -11.83 25.64 -27.45
N LEU A 112 -12.84 24.86 -27.83
CA LEU A 112 -14.24 25.30 -27.82
C LEU A 112 -14.95 25.13 -26.46
N THR A 113 -14.58 24.11 -25.68
CA THR A 113 -15.33 23.71 -24.48
C THR A 113 -14.51 23.72 -23.19
N GLY A 114 -13.20 23.97 -23.28
CA GLY A 114 -12.27 23.88 -22.16
C GLY A 114 -11.97 22.46 -21.69
N ARG A 115 -12.51 21.44 -22.37
CA ARG A 115 -12.48 20.04 -21.92
C ARG A 115 -12.23 19.11 -23.12
N PRO A 116 -11.36 18.09 -22.99
CA PRO A 116 -10.99 17.25 -24.11
C PRO A 116 -12.17 16.39 -24.59
N LEU A 117 -12.14 15.97 -25.84
CA LEU A 117 -13.14 15.05 -26.39
C LEU A 117 -12.98 13.65 -25.80
N THR A 118 -11.73 13.21 -25.67
CA THR A 118 -11.34 11.90 -25.16
C THR A 118 -10.18 12.04 -24.17
N GLY A 119 -10.16 11.18 -23.15
CA GLY A 119 -9.10 11.14 -22.15
C GLY A 119 -9.65 11.13 -20.73
N ASN A 120 -8.91 10.53 -19.80
CA ASN A 120 -9.30 10.53 -18.40
C ASN A 120 -9.06 11.91 -17.76
N GLY A 121 -9.81 12.20 -16.71
CA GLY A 121 -9.59 13.38 -15.89
C GLY A 121 -8.31 13.25 -15.08
N ALA A 122 -7.59 14.36 -14.91
CA ALA A 122 -6.44 14.42 -14.02
C ALA A 122 -6.84 14.14 -12.57
N ASN A 123 -6.06 13.33 -11.86
CA ASN A 123 -6.27 13.07 -10.44
C ASN A 123 -5.86 14.29 -9.61
N GLY A 124 -6.57 14.53 -8.52
CA GLY A 124 -6.14 15.48 -7.50
C GLY A 124 -4.84 15.02 -6.83
N ALA A 125 -3.98 15.97 -6.50
CA ALA A 125 -2.70 15.65 -5.85
C ALA A 125 -2.94 15.08 -4.42
N PRO A 126 -2.27 13.99 -4.03
CA PRO A 126 -2.37 13.44 -2.66
C PRO A 126 -1.99 14.47 -1.60
N GLY A 127 -2.69 14.45 -0.46
CA GLY A 127 -2.45 15.36 0.65
C GLY A 127 -2.84 16.82 0.38
N THR A 128 -3.61 17.10 -0.67
CA THR A 128 -4.05 18.47 -0.99
C THR A 128 -5.55 18.68 -0.87
N GLY A 129 -6.33 17.60 -0.79
CA GLY A 129 -7.78 17.64 -0.89
C GLY A 129 -8.30 18.16 -2.24
N GLN A 130 -7.46 18.26 -3.28
CA GLN A 130 -7.87 18.75 -4.59
C GLN A 130 -8.86 17.78 -5.25
N ASN A 131 -9.89 18.32 -5.89
CA ASN A 131 -10.84 17.52 -6.65
C ASN A 131 -10.16 16.89 -7.88
N GLY A 132 -10.64 15.72 -8.28
CA GLY A 132 -10.32 15.14 -9.57
C GLY A 132 -10.96 15.95 -10.69
N ALA A 133 -10.22 16.14 -11.78
CA ALA A 133 -10.73 16.80 -12.97
C ALA A 133 -11.74 15.88 -13.68
N PRO A 134 -12.69 16.45 -14.43
CA PRO A 134 -13.63 15.65 -15.21
C PRO A 134 -12.94 14.94 -16.38
N GLY A 135 -13.44 13.76 -16.76
CA GLY A 135 -13.00 13.03 -17.95
C GLY A 135 -13.43 13.72 -19.25
N GLY A 136 -12.99 13.23 -20.41
CA GLY A 136 -13.35 13.75 -21.72
C GLY A 136 -14.85 13.64 -22.02
N TRP A 137 -15.34 14.42 -22.98
CA TRP A 137 -16.77 14.48 -23.31
C TRP A 137 -17.35 13.16 -23.82
N LEU A 138 -16.63 12.44 -24.67
CA LEU A 138 -17.10 11.17 -25.23
C LEU A 138 -16.58 9.98 -24.44
N PHE A 139 -15.27 9.86 -24.33
CA PHE A 139 -14.62 8.74 -23.64
C PHE A 139 -13.66 9.25 -22.59
N GLY A 140 -13.85 8.82 -21.36
CA GLY A 140 -12.93 9.17 -20.29
C GLY A 140 -13.54 8.98 -18.91
N ASN A 141 -12.78 8.33 -18.04
CA ASN A 141 -13.11 8.26 -16.63
C ASN A 141 -12.83 9.62 -15.97
N GLY A 142 -13.58 9.95 -14.94
CA GLY A 142 -13.23 11.07 -14.08
C GLY A 142 -11.96 10.81 -13.27
N GLY A 143 -11.20 11.86 -12.98
CA GLY A 143 -10.00 11.75 -12.13
C GLY A 143 -10.37 11.46 -10.68
N ALA A 144 -9.53 10.74 -9.95
CA ALA A 144 -9.71 10.54 -8.52
C ALA A 144 -9.49 11.86 -7.76
N GLY A 145 -10.25 12.08 -6.68
CA GLY A 145 -9.98 13.16 -5.74
C GLY A 145 -8.69 12.90 -4.95
N GLY A 146 -7.91 13.95 -4.71
CA GLY A 146 -6.72 13.90 -3.87
C GLY A 146 -7.10 13.70 -2.40
N SER A 147 -6.32 12.91 -1.67
CA SER A 147 -6.51 12.80 -0.21
C SER A 147 -6.26 14.14 0.48
N GLY A 148 -6.91 14.36 1.63
CA GLY A 148 -6.62 15.50 2.49
C GLY A 148 -5.28 15.35 3.23
N ALA A 149 -4.59 16.46 3.49
CA ALA A 149 -3.45 16.51 4.39
C ALA A 149 -3.82 16.14 5.83
N SER A 150 -2.92 15.45 6.52
CA SER A 150 -2.98 15.31 7.97
C SER A 150 -2.58 16.62 8.66
N GLY A 151 -3.16 16.90 9.82
CA GLY A 151 -2.85 18.12 10.56
C GLY A 151 -3.55 18.19 11.91
N ALA A 152 -3.45 19.33 12.60
CA ALA A 152 -4.13 19.54 13.89
C ALA A 152 -5.64 19.29 13.82
N THR A 153 -6.24 19.53 12.65
CA THR A 153 -7.49 18.96 12.16
C THR A 153 -7.20 18.32 10.80
N GLY A 154 -7.83 17.19 10.51
CA GLY A 154 -7.68 16.56 9.20
C GLY A 154 -8.30 17.39 8.09
N GLN A 155 -7.61 17.56 6.96
CA GLN A 155 -8.15 18.22 5.77
C GLN A 155 -9.15 17.28 5.07
N ASN A 156 -10.22 17.80 4.48
CA ASN A 156 -11.13 16.96 3.69
C ASN A 156 -10.45 16.41 2.43
N GLY A 157 -10.88 15.23 2.03
CA GLY A 157 -10.54 14.66 0.72
C GLY A 157 -11.28 15.36 -0.41
N GLY A 158 -10.65 15.41 -1.58
CA GLY A 158 -11.23 16.00 -2.78
C GLY A 158 -12.32 15.12 -3.38
N ALA A 159 -13.31 15.72 -4.03
CA ALA A 159 -14.31 14.97 -4.78
C ALA A 159 -13.69 14.30 -6.02
N GLY A 160 -14.21 13.15 -6.41
CA GLY A 160 -13.89 12.52 -7.69
C GLY A 160 -14.49 13.29 -8.86
N GLY A 161 -13.79 13.30 -9.99
CA GLY A 161 -14.23 13.92 -11.22
C GLY A 161 -15.38 13.15 -11.88
N ALA A 162 -16.25 13.85 -12.59
CA ALA A 162 -17.30 13.21 -13.39
C ALA A 162 -16.76 12.70 -14.74
N ALA A 163 -17.29 11.59 -15.23
CA ALA A 163 -17.08 11.13 -16.59
C ALA A 163 -17.93 11.90 -17.63
N GLY A 164 -17.72 11.63 -18.92
CA GLY A 164 -18.48 12.20 -20.03
C GLY A 164 -19.67 11.34 -20.45
N LEU A 165 -19.72 10.96 -21.72
CA LEU A 165 -20.76 10.09 -22.28
C LEU A 165 -20.52 8.61 -21.89
N PHE A 166 -19.27 8.17 -22.00
CA PHE A 166 -18.79 6.85 -21.64
C PHE A 166 -17.59 6.97 -20.68
N GLY A 167 -17.65 6.27 -19.55
CA GLY A 167 -16.56 6.20 -18.58
C GLY A 167 -17.06 6.19 -17.14
N ASN A 168 -16.23 5.73 -16.21
CA ASN A 168 -16.58 5.67 -14.80
C ASN A 168 -16.25 6.98 -14.10
N GLY A 169 -17.04 7.34 -13.09
CA GLY A 169 -16.73 8.46 -12.21
C GLY A 169 -15.46 8.19 -11.40
N GLY A 170 -14.70 9.24 -11.11
CA GLY A 170 -13.51 9.14 -10.27
C GLY A 170 -13.86 8.84 -8.82
N ALA A 171 -13.02 8.10 -8.11
CA ALA A 171 -13.21 7.91 -6.67
C ALA A 171 -13.00 9.23 -5.91
N GLY A 172 -13.71 9.43 -4.81
CA GLY A 172 -13.43 10.50 -3.87
C GLY A 172 -12.14 10.25 -3.09
N GLY A 173 -11.42 11.31 -2.75
CA GLY A 173 -10.19 11.25 -1.96
C GLY A 173 -10.50 10.98 -0.49
N ALA A 174 -9.61 10.27 0.22
CA ALA A 174 -9.74 10.08 1.65
C ALA A 174 -9.59 11.40 2.42
N GLY A 175 -10.29 11.54 3.53
CA GLY A 175 -10.05 12.61 4.50
C GLY A 175 -8.70 12.43 5.20
N GLY A 176 -8.02 13.55 5.47
CA GLY A 176 -6.75 13.58 6.18
C GLY A 176 -6.92 13.28 7.67
N GLU A 177 -5.86 12.80 8.30
CA GLU A 177 -5.88 12.41 9.70
C GLU A 177 -5.72 13.62 10.63
N SER A 178 -6.35 13.55 11.79
CA SER A 178 -6.12 14.53 12.86
C SER A 178 -4.98 14.09 13.77
N THR A 179 -3.96 14.92 13.91
CA THR A 179 -2.84 14.74 14.85
C THR A 179 -2.98 15.62 16.10
N GLY A 180 -4.11 16.30 16.28
CA GLY A 180 -4.38 17.19 17.42
C GLY A 180 -4.81 16.45 18.68
N ALA A 181 -4.27 16.83 19.84
CA ALA A 181 -4.37 16.03 21.08
C ALA A 181 -5.75 16.04 21.78
N LEU A 182 -6.65 17.02 21.53
CA LEU A 182 -7.87 17.15 22.34
C LEU A 182 -9.15 17.58 21.58
N ALA A 183 -9.05 18.13 20.36
CA ALA A 183 -10.22 18.68 19.64
C ALA A 183 -10.16 18.58 18.10
N GLY A 184 -9.19 17.87 17.54
CA GLY A 184 -9.06 17.78 16.08
C GLY A 184 -9.94 16.67 15.50
N ALA A 185 -10.93 17.03 14.68
CA ALA A 185 -11.67 16.06 13.88
C ALA A 185 -10.81 15.56 12.72
N GLY A 186 -10.99 14.30 12.32
CA GLY A 186 -10.49 13.82 11.04
C GLY A 186 -11.22 14.50 9.87
N GLY A 187 -10.56 14.60 8.72
CA GLY A 187 -11.14 15.20 7.53
C GLY A 187 -12.25 14.33 6.95
N VAL A 188 -13.26 14.93 6.33
CA VAL A 188 -14.33 14.18 5.66
C VAL A 188 -13.79 13.59 4.34
N GLY A 189 -14.22 12.38 4.00
CA GLY A 189 -13.94 11.78 2.70
C GLY A 189 -14.65 12.50 1.55
N GLY A 190 -13.99 12.62 0.41
CA GLY A 190 -14.54 13.25 -0.78
C GLY A 190 -15.66 12.42 -1.41
N ALA A 191 -16.65 13.06 -2.02
CA ALA A 191 -17.68 12.34 -2.77
C ALA A 191 -17.09 11.68 -4.03
N GLY A 192 -17.62 10.53 -4.42
CA GLY A 192 -17.32 9.91 -5.70
C GLY A 192 -17.93 10.70 -6.87
N GLY A 193 -17.23 10.73 -8.00
CA GLY A 193 -17.67 11.39 -9.21
C GLY A 193 -18.77 10.61 -9.93
N ALA A 194 -19.57 11.31 -10.75
CA ALA A 194 -20.61 10.66 -11.55
C ALA A 194 -20.00 9.82 -12.70
N GLY A 195 -20.59 8.66 -12.95
CA GLY A 195 -20.35 7.85 -14.14
C GLY A 195 -20.88 8.51 -15.41
N GLY A 196 -20.50 7.95 -16.56
CA GLY A 196 -20.81 8.51 -17.86
C GLY A 196 -22.30 8.43 -18.18
N LEU A 197 -22.83 9.42 -18.89
CA LEU A 197 -24.28 9.58 -19.08
C LEU A 197 -24.98 8.34 -19.63
N LEU A 198 -24.33 7.63 -20.58
CA LEU A 198 -24.87 6.40 -21.17
C LEU A 198 -24.35 5.17 -20.44
N PHE A 199 -23.02 5.00 -20.42
CA PHE A 199 -22.39 3.87 -19.72
C PHE A 199 -21.26 4.34 -18.82
N GLY A 200 -21.27 3.80 -17.60
CA GLY A 200 -20.25 4.08 -16.61
C GLY A 200 -20.79 3.98 -15.20
N THR A 201 -20.01 3.39 -14.30
CA THR A 201 -20.37 3.36 -12.89
C THR A 201 -20.00 4.68 -12.22
N GLY A 202 -20.75 5.05 -11.19
CA GLY A 202 -20.32 6.12 -10.29
C GLY A 202 -19.03 5.74 -9.58
N GLY A 203 -18.23 6.75 -9.22
CA GLY A 203 -17.03 6.57 -8.41
C GLY A 203 -17.38 6.28 -6.96
N ALA A 204 -16.54 5.51 -6.27
CA ALA A 204 -16.70 5.30 -4.83
C ALA A 204 -16.48 6.62 -4.06
N GLY A 205 -17.18 6.78 -2.94
CA GLY A 205 -16.84 7.81 -1.96
C GLY A 205 -15.50 7.55 -1.29
N GLY A 206 -14.81 8.61 -0.87
CA GLY A 206 -13.57 8.51 -0.12
C GLY A 206 -13.82 8.16 1.34
N THR A 207 -12.87 7.48 1.98
CA THR A 207 -12.96 7.21 3.42
C THR A 207 -12.81 8.48 4.23
N GLY A 208 -13.42 8.52 5.41
CA GLY A 208 -13.19 9.60 6.37
C GLY A 208 -11.82 9.46 7.06
N GLY A 209 -11.24 10.59 7.45
CA GLY A 209 -9.98 10.65 8.17
C GLY A 209 -10.15 10.30 9.65
N THR A 210 -9.13 9.72 10.26
CA THR A 210 -9.18 9.32 11.67
C THR A 210 -9.03 10.54 12.60
N ALA A 211 -9.63 10.45 13.79
CA ALA A 211 -9.37 11.39 14.88
C ALA A 211 -8.18 10.92 15.73
N GLY A 212 -7.45 11.84 16.35
CA GLY A 212 -6.35 11.49 17.25
C GLY A 212 -6.83 10.68 18.45
N ALA A 213 -6.02 9.74 18.95
CA ALA A 213 -6.42 8.74 19.96
C ALA A 213 -6.94 9.31 21.30
N ALA A 214 -6.63 10.57 21.62
CA ALA A 214 -7.12 11.29 22.81
C ALA A 214 -8.20 12.35 22.49
N SER A 215 -8.64 12.42 21.23
CA SER A 215 -9.65 13.37 20.76
C SER A 215 -11.04 12.96 21.26
N THR A 216 -11.79 13.91 21.80
CA THR A 216 -13.23 13.74 22.11
C THR A 216 -14.12 14.01 20.91
N VAL A 217 -13.53 14.39 19.77
CA VAL A 217 -14.20 14.74 18.52
C VAL A 217 -14.18 13.55 17.57
N ALA A 218 -15.27 13.34 16.84
CA ALA A 218 -15.46 12.21 15.94
C ALA A 218 -14.42 12.19 14.81
N ALA A 219 -14.14 10.98 14.29
CA ALA A 219 -13.48 10.81 13.01
C ALA A 219 -14.29 11.50 11.89
N GLY A 220 -13.61 11.81 10.79
CA GLY A 220 -14.28 12.31 9.60
C GLY A 220 -15.25 11.27 9.05
N ALA A 221 -16.39 11.72 8.54
CA ALA A 221 -17.33 10.84 7.86
C ALA A 221 -16.77 10.39 6.49
N GLY A 222 -17.23 9.24 6.02
CA GLY A 222 -17.02 8.80 4.65
C GLY A 222 -17.75 9.70 3.64
N GLY A 223 -17.23 9.74 2.42
CA GLY A 223 -17.85 10.39 1.29
C GLY A 223 -18.96 9.54 0.67
N THR A 224 -19.95 10.20 0.10
CA THR A 224 -21.00 9.53 -0.68
C THR A 224 -20.43 8.99 -1.99
N GLY A 225 -20.93 7.84 -2.46
CA GLY A 225 -20.66 7.38 -3.81
C GLY A 225 -21.29 8.26 -4.89
N GLY A 226 -20.72 8.23 -6.09
CA GLY A 226 -21.23 8.96 -7.24
C GLY A 226 -22.40 8.25 -7.92
N ALA A 227 -23.23 8.99 -8.65
CA ALA A 227 -24.29 8.41 -9.46
C ALA A 227 -23.72 7.64 -10.66
N GLY A 228 -24.35 6.53 -11.05
CA GLY A 228 -24.05 5.83 -12.30
C GLY A 228 -24.73 6.45 -13.51
N GLY A 229 -24.32 6.01 -14.70
CA GLY A 229 -24.97 6.32 -15.97
C GLY A 229 -26.31 5.63 -16.17
N LEU A 230 -26.98 5.91 -17.30
CA LEU A 230 -28.25 5.27 -17.68
C LEU A 230 -28.21 3.74 -17.59
N PHE A 231 -27.07 3.14 -17.94
CA PHE A 231 -26.85 1.69 -17.87
C PHE A 231 -25.78 1.28 -16.84
N GLY A 232 -25.40 2.19 -15.93
CA GLY A 232 -24.33 1.97 -14.95
C GLY A 232 -24.81 2.06 -13.51
N ASN A 233 -24.23 1.25 -12.63
CA ASN A 233 -24.53 1.31 -11.20
C ASN A 233 -23.92 2.55 -10.53
N GLY A 234 -24.55 3.01 -9.45
CA GLY A 234 -23.95 4.00 -8.55
C GLY A 234 -22.67 3.47 -7.90
N GLY A 235 -21.77 4.38 -7.56
CA GLY A 235 -20.59 4.05 -6.78
C GLY A 235 -20.96 3.78 -5.33
N PRO A 236 -20.22 2.91 -4.63
CA PRO A 236 -20.45 2.67 -3.21
C PRO A 236 -20.12 3.93 -2.40
N ALA A 237 -20.95 4.22 -1.40
CA ALA A 237 -20.61 5.16 -0.33
C ALA A 237 -19.86 4.41 0.77
N GLU A 238 -18.89 5.07 1.40
CA GLU A 238 -18.35 4.57 2.66
C GLU A 238 -19.35 4.90 3.78
N PRO A 239 -19.77 3.92 4.61
CA PRO A 239 -20.71 4.18 5.69
C PRO A 239 -20.07 5.14 6.70
N ALA A 240 -20.85 6.09 7.21
CA ALA A 240 -20.45 6.85 8.38
C ALA A 240 -20.27 5.87 9.54
N ASP A 241 -19.02 5.74 9.98
CA ASP A 241 -18.47 5.07 11.17
C ASP A 241 -19.34 3.97 11.83
N PHE A 242 -18.79 2.77 12.05
CA PHE A 242 -19.43 1.71 12.85
C PHE A 242 -19.88 2.20 14.23
N LEU A 243 -19.21 3.24 14.76
CA LEU A 243 -19.59 3.96 15.97
C LEU A 243 -20.93 4.71 15.87
N GLU A 244 -21.33 5.22 14.72
CA GLU A 244 -22.62 5.88 14.52
C GLU A 244 -23.76 4.85 14.45
N MET A 245 -23.50 3.70 13.84
CA MET A 245 -24.41 2.53 13.89
C MET A 245 -24.58 2.04 15.34
N VAL A 246 -23.51 1.99 16.14
CA VAL A 246 -23.56 1.70 17.58
C VAL A 246 -24.26 2.82 18.38
N ARG A 247 -24.12 4.09 18.00
CA ARG A 247 -24.84 5.23 18.62
C ARG A 247 -26.34 5.21 18.35
N LEU A 248 -26.77 4.86 17.14
CA LEU A 248 -28.19 4.68 16.80
C LEU A 248 -28.80 3.47 17.53
N VAL A 249 -28.06 2.37 17.64
CA VAL A 249 -28.47 1.19 18.42
C VAL A 249 -28.55 1.51 19.92
N SER A 250 -27.62 2.31 20.46
CA SER A 250 -27.64 2.72 21.87
C SER A 250 -28.68 3.81 22.18
N ALA A 251 -28.99 4.70 21.22
CA ALA A 251 -30.12 5.64 21.33
C ALA A 251 -31.47 4.92 21.36
N GLY A 252 -31.62 3.78 20.67
CA GLY A 252 -32.78 2.89 20.78
C GLY A 252 -32.89 2.19 22.15
N TRP A 253 -31.76 1.98 22.85
CA TRP A 253 -31.71 1.39 24.19
C TRP A 253 -31.99 2.38 25.33
N ALA A 254 -31.84 3.69 25.10
CA ALA A 254 -32.11 4.72 26.11
C ALA A 254 -33.60 4.87 26.47
N GLY A 255 -34.52 4.21 25.74
CA GLY A 255 -35.96 4.18 26.02
C GLY A 255 -36.43 3.12 27.02
N LEU A 256 -35.55 2.21 27.49
CA LEU A 256 -35.90 1.18 28.46
C LEU A 256 -35.60 1.65 29.88
N VAL A 257 -36.59 2.27 30.53
CA VAL A 257 -36.56 2.53 31.97
C VAL A 257 -36.62 1.18 32.70
N ALA A 258 -35.54 0.82 33.40
CA ALA A 258 -35.50 -0.36 34.26
C ALA A 258 -36.38 -0.16 35.51
N PRO A 259 -37.15 -1.16 35.97
CA PRO A 259 -37.92 -1.07 37.21
C PRO A 259 -36.98 -0.97 38.45
N PRO A 260 -37.44 -0.33 39.55
CA PRO A 260 -36.59 -0.02 40.69
C PRO A 260 -36.12 -1.30 41.40
N GLY A 261 -34.81 -1.51 41.44
CA GLY A 261 -34.15 -2.62 42.16
C GLY A 261 -33.15 -3.44 41.33
N CYS A 262 -33.08 -3.25 40.01
CA CYS A 262 -32.12 -3.95 39.15
C CYS A 262 -31.12 -2.96 38.51
N SER A 263 -29.84 -3.08 38.83
CA SER A 263 -28.78 -2.31 38.18
C SER A 263 -28.35 -2.97 36.86
N VAL A 264 -28.38 -2.21 35.76
CA VAL A 264 -27.77 -2.63 34.49
C VAL A 264 -26.28 -2.31 34.56
N THR A 265 -25.44 -3.33 34.72
CA THR A 265 -23.98 -3.18 34.51
C THR A 265 -23.72 -3.36 33.01
N THR A 266 -23.40 -2.27 32.31
CA THR A 266 -22.93 -2.36 30.93
C THR A 266 -21.53 -2.96 30.92
N VAL A 267 -21.40 -4.18 30.39
CA VAL A 267 -20.09 -4.75 30.05
C VAL A 267 -19.71 -4.19 28.68
N ALA A 268 -18.65 -3.39 28.62
CA ALA A 268 -18.08 -2.91 27.36
C ALA A 268 -17.62 -4.12 26.51
N PRO A 269 -17.88 -4.15 25.19
CA PRO A 269 -17.37 -5.22 24.35
C PRO A 269 -15.83 -5.16 24.30
N ALA A 270 -15.19 -6.32 24.40
CA ALA A 270 -13.75 -6.47 24.25
C ALA A 270 -13.32 -6.05 22.83
N ALA A 271 -12.29 -5.21 22.75
CA ALA A 271 -11.69 -4.77 21.48
C ALA A 271 -11.07 -5.98 20.73
N PRO A 272 -11.12 -6.00 19.37
CA PRO A 272 -10.38 -6.99 18.61
C PRO A 272 -8.87 -6.72 18.73
N ALA A 273 -8.10 -7.78 18.99
CA ALA A 273 -6.65 -7.72 19.06
C ALA A 273 -6.09 -7.43 17.67
N ASP A 274 -5.55 -6.23 17.47
CA ASP A 274 -4.77 -5.91 16.28
C ASP A 274 -3.27 -5.93 16.58
N SER A 275 -2.54 -6.30 15.53
CA SER A 275 -1.17 -6.81 15.55
C SER A 275 -0.14 -5.70 15.81
N ALA A 276 0.76 -5.90 16.78
CA ALA A 276 1.90 -5.01 17.00
C ALA A 276 3.12 -5.39 16.11
N PRO A 277 3.85 -4.43 15.52
CA PRO A 277 5.06 -4.67 14.71
C PRO A 277 6.32 -4.90 15.58
N PRO A 278 7.43 -5.44 15.01
CA PRO A 278 8.50 -6.08 15.77
C PRO A 278 9.50 -5.07 16.32
N GLY A 279 9.91 -5.24 17.57
CA GLY A 279 10.94 -4.41 18.20
C GLY A 279 11.67 -5.12 19.34
N VAL A 280 12.93 -5.46 19.06
CA VAL A 280 14.12 -5.39 19.93
C VAL A 280 14.07 -5.94 21.37
N ALA A 281 14.99 -6.87 21.62
CA ALA A 281 15.26 -7.54 22.89
C ALA A 281 15.76 -6.62 24.01
N ALA A 282 15.32 -6.91 25.24
CA ALA A 282 16.09 -6.71 26.47
C ALA A 282 15.82 -7.91 27.42
N GLY A 283 16.87 -8.40 28.06
CA GLY A 283 16.98 -9.70 28.74
C GLY A 283 15.96 -9.98 29.86
N SER A 284 15.78 -11.22 30.30
CA SER A 284 16.81 -11.95 31.06
C SER A 284 16.50 -13.45 31.13
N ALA A 285 17.57 -14.22 31.30
CA ALA A 285 17.68 -15.67 31.22
C ALA A 285 16.82 -16.49 32.19
N VAL A 286 16.30 -17.64 31.72
CA VAL A 286 16.52 -19.00 32.30
C VAL A 286 16.33 -20.05 31.19
N ARG A 287 17.28 -20.98 31.05
CA ARG A 287 17.20 -22.32 30.40
C ARG A 287 17.68 -23.35 31.45
N PRO A 288 17.52 -24.70 31.34
CA PRO A 288 17.15 -25.52 30.16
C PRO A 288 16.20 -26.74 30.44
N GLY A 289 15.74 -27.43 29.38
CA GLY A 289 15.19 -28.81 29.50
C GLY A 289 14.42 -29.35 28.27
N TRP A 290 15.09 -30.21 27.48
CA TRP A 290 14.66 -31.30 26.56
C TRP A 290 13.14 -31.64 26.50
N LEU A 291 12.44 -31.93 25.38
CA LEU A 291 12.68 -32.75 24.16
C LEU A 291 11.83 -32.26 22.96
N ALA A 292 12.24 -32.65 21.74
CA ALA A 292 11.67 -32.36 20.40
C ALA A 292 10.62 -33.44 19.95
N PRO A 293 10.38 -33.69 18.63
CA PRO A 293 9.76 -32.88 17.56
C PRO A 293 8.57 -33.63 16.88
N GLN A 294 7.53 -32.98 16.34
CA GLN A 294 6.77 -33.59 15.21
C GLN A 294 5.94 -32.56 14.41
N GLU A 295 6.20 -32.60 13.10
CA GLU A 295 5.24 -32.47 11.99
C GLU A 295 4.70 -31.10 11.53
N MET A 296 5.22 -30.73 10.37
CA MET A 296 4.53 -29.95 9.34
C MET A 296 3.20 -30.63 8.98
N ALA A 297 2.14 -29.85 8.75
CA ALA A 297 1.63 -29.61 7.39
C ALA A 297 0.20 -29.03 7.36
N VAL A 298 -0.04 -28.31 6.27
CA VAL A 298 -1.32 -28.06 5.58
C VAL A 298 -2.16 -26.87 6.03
N TRP A 299 -1.95 -25.79 5.28
CA TRP A 299 -2.96 -24.82 4.84
C TRP A 299 -4.20 -25.52 4.28
N ALA A 300 -5.37 -25.31 4.89
CA ALA A 300 -6.67 -25.56 4.27
C ALA A 300 -7.79 -24.71 4.91
N GLY A 301 -8.28 -23.71 4.16
CA GLY A 301 -9.67 -23.22 4.21
C GLY A 301 -10.03 -22.11 5.22
N PRO A 302 -10.88 -21.13 4.84
CA PRO A 302 -11.40 -20.12 5.76
C PRO A 302 -12.41 -20.77 6.74
N PRO A 303 -12.42 -20.41 8.04
CA PRO A 303 -13.44 -20.95 8.93
C PRO A 303 -14.79 -20.24 8.72
N ALA A 304 -15.83 -21.04 8.50
CA ALA A 304 -17.24 -20.65 8.57
C ALA A 304 -17.60 -20.07 9.96
N PRO A 305 -18.62 -19.19 10.07
CA PRO A 305 -19.00 -18.60 11.35
C PRO A 305 -19.56 -19.67 12.28
N ARG A 306 -18.93 -19.88 13.44
CA ARG A 306 -19.51 -20.67 14.52
C ARG A 306 -20.50 -19.80 15.30
N GLU A 307 -21.74 -20.28 15.40
CA GLU A 307 -22.75 -19.79 16.32
C GLU A 307 -22.20 -19.80 17.75
N ALA A 308 -22.06 -18.63 18.37
CA ALA A 308 -21.77 -18.51 19.79
C ALA A 308 -23.07 -18.20 20.54
N SER A 309 -23.82 -19.24 20.87
CA SER A 309 -24.93 -19.16 21.83
C SER A 309 -24.36 -18.94 23.23
N ALA A 310 -24.23 -17.67 23.66
CA ALA A 310 -23.88 -17.34 25.03
C ALA A 310 -25.15 -17.38 25.91
N ALA A 311 -25.38 -18.50 26.58
CA ALA A 311 -26.35 -18.57 27.67
C ALA A 311 -25.73 -17.89 28.92
N LEU A 312 -26.25 -16.72 29.28
CA LEU A 312 -25.91 -16.03 30.53
C LEU A 312 -26.72 -16.65 31.68
N ALA A 313 -26.07 -17.40 32.57
CA ALA A 313 -26.64 -17.82 33.84
C ALA A 313 -26.46 -16.71 34.89
N GLY A 314 -27.51 -15.93 35.14
CA GLY A 314 -27.65 -15.06 36.32
C GLY A 314 -28.47 -15.73 37.43
N PRO A 315 -28.45 -15.21 38.68
CA PRO A 315 -29.17 -15.81 39.81
C PRO A 315 -30.68 -15.86 39.53
N ALA A 316 -31.33 -16.93 39.99
CA ALA A 316 -32.71 -17.28 39.64
C ALA A 316 -33.70 -16.11 39.85
N GLY A 317 -34.34 -15.67 38.77
CA GLY A 317 -35.44 -14.69 38.80
C GLY A 317 -35.38 -13.57 37.74
N CYS A 318 -34.26 -13.37 37.04
CA CYS A 318 -34.13 -12.35 36.00
C CYS A 318 -34.04 -12.99 34.60
N SER A 319 -35.18 -13.30 33.97
CA SER A 319 -35.25 -13.75 32.58
C SER A 319 -35.55 -12.55 31.69
N ALA A 320 -34.63 -12.13 30.82
CA ALA A 320 -34.94 -11.16 29.77
C ALA A 320 -35.65 -11.88 28.61
N PRO A 321 -36.70 -11.29 27.98
CA PRO A 321 -37.27 -11.86 26.76
C PRO A 321 -36.26 -11.75 25.61
N ALA A 322 -36.07 -12.85 24.87
CA ALA A 322 -35.29 -12.84 23.63
C ALA A 322 -35.96 -11.90 22.61
N ALA A 323 -35.25 -10.86 22.18
CA ALA A 323 -35.71 -10.00 21.09
C ALA A 323 -35.41 -10.67 19.73
N PRO A 324 -36.29 -10.52 18.72
CA PRO A 324 -36.07 -11.09 17.39
C PRO A 324 -34.94 -10.35 16.65
N VAL A 325 -34.00 -11.12 16.08
CA VAL A 325 -33.02 -10.62 15.12
C VAL A 325 -33.76 -10.25 13.84
N VAL A 326 -33.90 -8.96 13.55
CA VAL A 326 -34.32 -8.49 12.22
C VAL A 326 -33.13 -8.68 11.28
N MET A 327 -33.22 -9.68 10.40
CA MET A 327 -32.33 -9.81 9.26
C MET A 327 -32.59 -8.65 8.30
N ALA A 328 -31.60 -7.77 8.13
CA ALA A 328 -31.57 -6.86 7.00
C ALA A 328 -31.05 -7.62 5.78
N GLU A 329 -31.94 -7.98 4.86
CA GLU A 329 -31.57 -8.46 3.53
C GLU A 329 -30.81 -7.35 2.78
N ARG A 330 -29.68 -7.73 2.17
CA ARG A 330 -28.91 -6.87 1.27
C ARG A 330 -29.70 -6.61 -0.01
N GLY A 331 -29.93 -5.34 -0.34
CA GLY A 331 -30.34 -4.85 -1.65
C GLY A 331 -29.43 -3.73 -2.10
#